data_AF-A0A0A1WPI1-F1
#
_entry.id   AF-A0A0A1WPI1-F1
#
_cell.length_a   1.000
_cell.length_b   1.000
_cell.length_c   1.000
_cell.angle_alpha   90.00
_cell.angle_beta   90.00
_cell.angle_gamma   90.00
#
_symmetry.space_group_name_H-M   'P 1'
#
loop_
_entity.id
_entity.type
_entity.pdbx_description
1 polymer ?
#
loop_
_entity_poly.entity_id
_entity_poly.type
_entity_poly.pdbx_seq_one_letter_code
_entity_poly.pdbx_strand_id
1 'polypeptide(L)'
;MDPLGNTPVFQAATAAAAAAAALQNKSDELVMPDLYEANQWAMEEGSFIDADMQRTARNNEDTGEYPRYGWVDITKVFFDSCSELNLGELAQDMLFGLFEAMSAIEMMDPKMDVGMGYNKHDAPPHTFESAVESGALKLDNFTNEELIGIFDALFACLVSWLEGNSMDQVLFTCLYLHQPSSIKDKALRYFCHAIRILIVIIKNIIIISSVNEEEDFQLYGNSSLLAVEDCQPTAVAAQLKEAEDDLVRLSKTKQQPESTMAIVHRLRFMRHFYQSIFLFDFVMASAPQESNMNEIYKNLNASLELIPQIKRSIEKGIQPIPNSDSPNPIGFSPRIHDRSQPPTFPRNVKIRDRPSSLLFLEDLVHRLKYACKIIRMRDYYSALNFFIEFSKKSGQCVLSRSVLQGLFISNRRLVFGTIPIKDFLWDSVRAFNSPPILNPKHPLIADLKIQMYLDTFFSVLH
;
A
#
# COMPACT_ATOMS: atom_id res chain seq x y z
N MET A 1 -16.98 24.02 -63.97
CA MET A 1 -15.88 23.25 -63.37
C MET A 1 -16.16 23.20 -61.88
N ASP A 2 -16.89 22.17 -61.46
CA ASP A 2 -16.86 21.64 -60.09
C ASP A 2 -15.56 20.82 -59.88
N PRO A 3 -15.18 20.42 -58.65
CA PRO A 3 -15.62 20.89 -57.33
C PRO A 3 -14.47 21.08 -56.32
N LEU A 4 -14.82 21.76 -55.22
CA LEU A 4 -14.08 21.85 -53.96
C LEU A 4 -14.22 20.55 -53.13
N GLY A 5 -13.24 20.33 -52.25
CA GLY A 5 -12.98 19.05 -51.58
C GLY A 5 -14.06 18.55 -50.63
N ASN A 6 -14.29 17.23 -50.71
CA ASN A 6 -15.09 16.43 -49.79
C ASN A 6 -14.40 16.27 -48.44
N THR A 7 -15.06 16.72 -47.38
CA THR A 7 -14.92 16.22 -46.00
C THR A 7 -15.97 15.12 -45.79
N PRO A 8 -15.65 13.94 -45.23
CA PRO A 8 -16.68 12.97 -44.89
C PRO A 8 -17.32 13.38 -43.55
N VAL A 9 -18.52 13.95 -43.65
CA VAL A 9 -19.47 14.09 -42.54
C VAL A 9 -19.98 12.69 -42.21
N PHE A 10 -19.62 12.16 -41.03
CA PHE A 10 -20.18 10.92 -40.51
C PHE A 10 -21.64 11.17 -40.10
N GLN A 11 -22.59 10.81 -40.97
CA GLN A 11 -24.02 10.83 -40.67
C GLN A 11 -24.40 9.56 -39.91
N ALA A 12 -24.57 9.68 -38.60
CA ALA A 12 -25.27 8.71 -37.79
C ALA A 12 -26.79 8.88 -38.01
N ALA A 13 -27.37 8.16 -38.95
CA ALA A 13 -28.81 7.90 -39.02
C ALA A 13 -29.11 6.75 -39.99
N THR A 14 -30.17 5.97 -39.69
CA THR A 14 -30.92 5.07 -40.60
C THR A 14 -30.49 3.60 -40.78
N ALA A 15 -30.16 2.89 -39.71
CA ALA A 15 -30.28 1.41 -39.68
C ALA A 15 -31.31 0.93 -38.64
N ALA A 16 -31.30 1.48 -37.42
CA ALA A 16 -32.26 1.13 -36.36
C ALA A 16 -33.72 1.54 -36.68
N ALA A 17 -33.92 2.61 -37.45
CA ALA A 17 -35.26 3.08 -37.86
C ALA A 17 -35.89 2.19 -38.95
N ALA A 18 -35.08 1.51 -39.77
CA ALA A 18 -35.59 0.61 -40.81
C ALA A 18 -36.01 -0.76 -40.23
N ALA A 19 -35.30 -1.26 -39.21
CA ALA A 19 -35.65 -2.49 -38.51
C ALA A 19 -36.95 -2.37 -37.68
N ALA A 20 -37.15 -1.22 -37.03
CA ALA A 20 -38.36 -0.95 -36.25
C ALA A 20 -39.62 -0.79 -37.13
N ALA A 21 -39.50 -0.24 -38.35
CA ALA A 21 -40.62 -0.08 -39.29
C ALA A 21 -41.03 -1.42 -39.96
N ALA A 22 -40.12 -2.39 -40.08
CA ALA A 22 -40.40 -3.69 -40.67
C ALA A 22 -41.21 -4.61 -39.74
N LEU A 23 -41.14 -4.40 -38.42
CA LEU A 23 -41.86 -5.19 -37.40
C LEU A 23 -43.29 -4.71 -37.14
N GLN A 24 -43.65 -3.49 -37.55
CA GLN A 24 -44.98 -2.90 -37.30
C GLN A 24 -46.05 -3.20 -38.37
N ASN A 25 -45.72 -3.88 -39.48
CA ASN A 25 -46.60 -4.02 -40.64
C ASN A 25 -47.15 -5.44 -40.90
N LYS A 26 -47.24 -6.30 -39.89
CA LYS A 26 -48.02 -7.55 -40.01
C LYS A 26 -48.97 -7.71 -38.83
N SER A 27 -50.20 -7.24 -39.04
CA SER A 27 -51.39 -7.47 -38.21
C SER A 27 -52.07 -8.79 -38.55
N ASP A 28 -52.54 -9.46 -37.48
CA ASP A 28 -53.63 -10.46 -37.38
C ASP A 28 -53.38 -11.86 -38.00
N GLU A 29 -53.67 -13.00 -37.35
CA GLU A 29 -54.62 -13.33 -36.26
C GLU A 29 -54.24 -14.72 -35.67
N LEU A 30 -54.24 -14.93 -34.34
CA LEU A 30 -54.91 -16.05 -33.62
C LEU A 30 -54.51 -16.18 -32.12
N VAL A 31 -55.33 -15.52 -31.27
CA VAL A 31 -55.95 -15.93 -29.98
C VAL A 31 -55.09 -16.40 -28.78
N MET A 32 -55.07 -15.55 -27.72
CA MET A 32 -54.95 -15.86 -26.28
C MET A 32 -56.36 -15.95 -25.65
N PRO A 33 -56.60 -16.78 -24.61
CA PRO A 33 -56.73 -16.28 -23.22
C PRO A 33 -56.28 -17.32 -22.14
N ASP A 34 -56.04 -17.06 -20.86
CA ASP A 34 -56.10 -15.91 -19.94
C ASP A 34 -55.25 -16.30 -18.70
N LEU A 35 -54.64 -15.32 -18.02
CA LEU A 35 -54.73 -15.10 -16.56
C LEU A 35 -53.66 -14.10 -16.11
N TYR A 36 -54.08 -12.85 -16.04
CA TYR A 36 -53.52 -11.84 -15.15
C TYR A 36 -53.60 -12.32 -13.70
N GLU A 37 -52.52 -12.18 -12.93
CA GLU A 37 -52.58 -11.50 -11.63
C GLU A 37 -51.18 -11.12 -11.12
N ALA A 38 -51.14 -10.04 -10.35
CA ALA A 38 -49.99 -9.26 -9.95
C ALA A 38 -49.05 -9.98 -8.95
N ASN A 39 -47.80 -9.51 -8.87
CA ASN A 39 -47.00 -9.25 -7.64
C ASN A 39 -45.56 -8.92 -8.07
N GLN A 40 -45.13 -7.65 -8.11
CA GLN A 40 -44.50 -6.94 -6.99
C GLN A 40 -43.57 -7.83 -6.16
N TRP A 41 -42.29 -7.88 -6.50
CA TRP A 41 -41.27 -8.43 -5.61
C TRP A 41 -40.96 -7.42 -4.51
N ALA A 42 -41.66 -7.57 -3.38
CA ALA A 42 -41.38 -6.86 -2.14
C ALA A 42 -40.08 -7.38 -1.51
N MET A 43 -39.19 -6.44 -1.15
CA MET A 43 -38.06 -6.67 -0.25
C MET A 43 -38.58 -6.95 1.16
N GLU A 44 -38.97 -8.19 1.51
CA GLU A 44 -39.23 -8.51 2.92
C GLU A 44 -39.15 -10.00 3.33
N GLU A 45 -38.88 -10.96 2.44
CA GLU A 45 -38.69 -12.37 2.84
C GLU A 45 -37.22 -12.72 3.11
N GLY A 46 -36.65 -12.10 4.14
CA GLY A 46 -35.41 -12.52 4.78
C GLY A 46 -35.70 -13.27 6.09
N SER A 47 -35.99 -14.57 6.02
CA SER A 47 -36.08 -15.44 7.21
C SER A 47 -34.86 -16.34 7.33
N PHE A 48 -34.38 -16.44 8.56
CA PHE A 48 -33.14 -17.07 9.03
C PHE A 48 -33.04 -18.58 8.69
N ILE A 49 -31.83 -19.00 8.34
CA ILE A 49 -31.43 -20.39 8.06
C ILE A 49 -31.34 -21.18 9.38
N ASP A 50 -31.75 -22.44 9.35
CA ASP A 50 -31.72 -23.41 10.46
C ASP A 50 -30.30 -23.63 11.05
N ALA A 51 -30.20 -23.64 12.37
CA ALA A 51 -28.93 -23.60 13.12
C ALA A 51 -28.13 -24.91 13.03
N ASP A 52 -28.78 -26.04 12.77
CA ASP A 52 -28.11 -27.34 12.56
C ASP A 52 -27.49 -27.46 11.16
N MET A 53 -28.05 -26.76 10.16
CA MET A 53 -27.50 -26.66 8.81
C MET A 53 -26.23 -25.81 8.78
N GLN A 54 -26.15 -24.79 9.66
CA GLN A 54 -24.98 -23.95 9.85
C GLN A 54 -23.81 -24.66 10.57
N ARG A 55 -24.09 -25.65 11.42
CA ARG A 55 -23.03 -26.47 12.08
C ARG A 55 -22.46 -27.52 11.14
N THR A 56 -23.31 -28.12 10.31
CA THR A 56 -22.88 -29.15 9.35
C THR A 56 -22.00 -28.54 8.24
N ALA A 57 -22.21 -27.27 7.90
CA ALA A 57 -21.40 -26.53 6.91
C ALA A 57 -19.98 -26.15 7.36
N ARG A 58 -19.65 -26.23 8.66
CA ARG A 58 -18.32 -25.84 9.18
C ARG A 58 -17.30 -26.99 9.26
N ASN A 59 -17.72 -28.23 9.05
CA ASN A 59 -16.86 -29.41 9.30
C ASN A 59 -16.22 -30.02 8.05
N ASN A 60 -16.53 -29.55 6.84
CA ASN A 60 -15.92 -30.05 5.61
C ASN A 60 -15.05 -28.97 4.97
N GLU A 61 -13.73 -29.15 5.12
CA GLU A 61 -12.69 -28.46 4.37
C GLU A 61 -12.71 -28.92 2.92
N ASP A 62 -13.55 -28.29 2.09
CA ASP A 62 -13.36 -28.26 0.64
C ASP A 62 -14.18 -27.08 0.10
N THR A 63 -13.57 -25.89 0.04
CA THR A 63 -14.16 -24.71 -0.61
C THR A 63 -14.12 -24.87 -2.13
N GLY A 64 -14.95 -25.78 -2.63
CA GLY A 64 -15.34 -25.91 -4.02
C GLY A 64 -16.86 -25.72 -4.11
N GLU A 65 -17.32 -24.47 -4.03
CA GLU A 65 -18.71 -24.15 -4.34
C GLU A 65 -18.99 -24.50 -5.81
N TYR A 66 -19.58 -25.67 -6.06
CA TYR A 66 -20.28 -25.93 -7.31
C TYR A 66 -21.39 -24.88 -7.45
N PRO A 67 -21.55 -24.23 -8.61
CA PRO A 67 -22.48 -23.11 -8.71
C PRO A 67 -23.91 -23.58 -8.50
N ARG A 68 -24.70 -22.73 -7.84
CA ARG A 68 -26.14 -22.91 -7.60
C ARG A 68 -26.98 -23.03 -8.89
N TYR A 69 -26.40 -22.76 -10.07
CA TYR A 69 -27.06 -22.80 -11.38
C TYR A 69 -26.26 -23.69 -12.35
N GLY A 70 -26.96 -24.39 -13.25
CA GLY A 70 -26.36 -25.25 -14.26
C GLY A 70 -25.63 -24.46 -15.35
N TRP A 71 -24.43 -24.91 -15.72
CA TRP A 71 -23.67 -24.35 -16.84
C TRP A 71 -24.27 -24.77 -18.18
N VAL A 72 -24.38 -23.82 -19.11
CA VAL A 72 -24.71 -24.09 -20.51
C VAL A 72 -23.49 -23.73 -21.36
N ASP A 73 -23.00 -24.69 -22.15
CA ASP A 73 -21.89 -24.45 -23.07
C ASP A 73 -22.37 -23.61 -24.27
N ILE A 74 -21.83 -22.40 -24.39
CA ILE A 74 -22.12 -21.45 -25.47
C ILE A 74 -20.98 -21.33 -26.49
N THR A 75 -19.96 -22.18 -26.43
CA THR A 75 -18.73 -22.06 -27.23
C THR A 75 -19.04 -21.96 -28.72
N LYS A 76 -19.89 -22.86 -29.24
CA LYS A 76 -20.25 -22.88 -30.67
C LYS A 76 -21.00 -21.62 -31.10
N VAL A 77 -22.03 -21.24 -30.34
CA VAL A 77 -22.86 -20.07 -30.61
C VAL A 77 -22.02 -18.79 -30.61
N PHE A 78 -21.04 -18.70 -29.70
CA PHE A 78 -20.11 -17.58 -29.62
C PHE A 78 -19.23 -17.48 -30.87
N PHE A 79 -18.56 -18.57 -31.28
CA PHE A 79 -17.71 -18.58 -32.47
C PHE A 79 -18.49 -18.33 -33.77
N ASP A 80 -19.71 -18.87 -33.87
CA ASP A 80 -20.60 -18.63 -35.02
C ASP A 80 -20.94 -17.13 -35.12
N SER A 81 -21.27 -16.48 -33.99
CA SER A 81 -21.56 -15.03 -33.96
C SER A 81 -20.34 -14.17 -34.26
N CYS A 82 -19.14 -14.58 -33.80
CA CYS A 82 -17.90 -13.89 -34.13
C CYS A 82 -17.57 -13.90 -35.63
N SER A 83 -18.09 -14.87 -36.39
CA SER A 83 -17.87 -14.95 -37.85
C SER A 83 -18.57 -13.84 -38.63
N GLU A 84 -19.53 -13.14 -38.01
CA GLU A 84 -20.23 -11.99 -38.58
C GLU A 84 -19.42 -10.69 -38.50
N LEU A 85 -18.37 -10.64 -37.67
CA LEU A 85 -17.52 -9.46 -37.50
C LEU A 85 -16.53 -9.31 -38.65
N ASN A 86 -16.47 -8.11 -39.24
CA ASN A 86 -15.46 -7.79 -40.24
C ASN A 86 -14.09 -7.52 -39.61
N LEU A 87 -13.04 -7.62 -40.43
CA LEU A 87 -11.69 -7.27 -39.99
C LEU A 87 -11.64 -5.81 -39.50
N GLY A 88 -11.28 -5.61 -38.24
CA GLY A 88 -11.20 -4.30 -37.60
C GLY A 88 -12.45 -3.88 -36.82
N GLU A 89 -13.51 -4.69 -36.84
CA GLU A 89 -14.68 -4.49 -35.97
C GLU A 89 -14.42 -5.10 -34.59
N LEU A 90 -14.93 -4.42 -33.55
CA LEU A 90 -14.84 -4.84 -32.17
C LEU A 90 -16.21 -4.69 -31.50
N ALA A 91 -16.71 -5.78 -30.92
CA ALA A 91 -17.90 -5.74 -30.09
C ALA A 91 -17.51 -5.36 -28.65
N GLN A 92 -17.94 -4.18 -28.21
CA GLN A 92 -17.71 -3.67 -26.84
C GLN A 92 -18.89 -2.79 -26.39
N ASP A 93 -18.96 -2.52 -25.09
CA ASP A 93 -19.92 -1.55 -24.54
C ASP A 93 -19.56 -0.11 -24.97
N MET A 94 -20.56 0.76 -25.10
CA MET A 94 -20.37 2.16 -25.52
C MET A 94 -19.55 2.99 -24.51
N LEU A 95 -19.53 2.60 -23.24
CA LEU A 95 -18.79 3.28 -22.19
C LEU A 95 -17.35 2.76 -22.03
N PHE A 96 -17.01 1.63 -22.66
CA PHE A 96 -15.69 1.02 -22.52
C PHE A 96 -14.68 1.69 -23.45
N GLY A 97 -13.65 2.30 -22.86
CA GLY A 97 -12.56 2.94 -23.59
C GLY A 97 -11.46 1.96 -23.95
N LEU A 98 -11.00 1.95 -25.20
CA LEU A 98 -9.88 1.09 -25.65
C LEU A 98 -8.56 1.33 -24.90
N PHE A 99 -8.42 2.49 -24.26
CA PHE A 99 -7.26 2.77 -23.41
C PHE A 99 -7.23 1.86 -22.17
N GLU A 100 -8.39 1.51 -21.61
CA GLU A 100 -8.48 0.60 -20.46
C GLU A 100 -8.04 -0.82 -20.86
N ALA A 101 -8.35 -1.24 -22.08
CA ALA A 101 -7.91 -2.52 -22.63
C ALA A 101 -6.37 -2.65 -22.72
N MET A 102 -5.62 -1.54 -22.77
CA MET A 102 -4.15 -1.57 -22.78
C MET A 102 -3.54 -2.10 -21.48
N SER A 103 -4.31 -2.10 -20.38
CA SER A 103 -3.89 -2.63 -19.07
C SER A 103 -4.27 -4.11 -18.86
N ALA A 104 -4.98 -4.72 -19.82
CA ALA A 104 -5.47 -6.09 -19.70
C ALA A 104 -4.31 -7.11 -19.65
N ILE A 105 -4.50 -8.16 -18.86
CA ILE A 105 -3.57 -9.29 -18.77
C ILE A 105 -3.93 -10.31 -19.86
N GLU A 106 -2.92 -10.74 -20.61
CA GLU A 106 -3.06 -11.83 -21.57
C GLU A 106 -2.73 -13.17 -20.92
N MET A 107 -3.72 -14.06 -20.83
CA MET A 107 -3.52 -15.42 -20.34
C MET A 107 -2.63 -16.20 -21.31
N MET A 108 -1.81 -17.12 -20.78
CA MET A 108 -0.86 -17.94 -21.53
C MET A 108 0.32 -17.18 -22.17
N ASP A 109 0.45 -15.87 -21.96
CA ASP A 109 1.67 -15.13 -22.33
C ASP A 109 2.71 -15.20 -21.18
N PRO A 110 3.94 -15.70 -21.41
CA PRO A 110 4.95 -15.86 -20.36
C PRO A 110 5.39 -14.56 -19.65
N LYS A 111 5.14 -13.39 -20.23
CA LYS A 111 5.51 -12.08 -19.66
C LYS A 111 4.34 -11.41 -18.93
N MET A 112 3.09 -11.79 -19.25
CA MET A 112 1.88 -11.17 -18.70
C MET A 112 1.19 -12.09 -17.69
N ASP A 113 1.29 -13.41 -17.88
CA ASP A 113 0.67 -14.43 -17.04
C ASP A 113 1.66 -15.00 -16.02
N VAL A 114 1.45 -14.67 -14.75
CA VAL A 114 2.25 -15.19 -13.62
C VAL A 114 2.13 -16.71 -13.51
N GLY A 115 0.99 -17.29 -13.90
CA GLY A 115 0.75 -18.73 -13.91
C GLY A 115 1.66 -19.50 -14.88
N MET A 116 2.18 -18.84 -15.92
CA MET A 116 3.08 -19.45 -16.90
C MET A 116 4.51 -19.62 -16.39
N GLY A 117 4.89 -18.94 -15.30
CA GLY A 117 6.16 -19.14 -14.59
C GLY A 117 6.21 -20.42 -13.74
N TYR A 118 5.10 -21.17 -13.67
CA TYR A 118 4.99 -22.39 -12.87
C TYR A 118 5.59 -23.60 -13.60
N ASN A 119 6.72 -24.12 -13.10
CA ASN A 119 7.11 -25.49 -13.43
C ASN A 119 6.13 -26.46 -12.76
N LYS A 120 5.39 -27.24 -13.55
CA LYS A 120 4.40 -28.23 -13.06
C LYS A 120 4.96 -29.27 -12.07
N HIS A 121 6.27 -29.36 -11.93
CA HIS A 121 6.96 -30.27 -11.01
C HIS A 121 7.33 -29.62 -9.67
N ASP A 122 7.18 -28.31 -9.50
CA ASP A 122 7.45 -27.63 -8.24
C ASP A 122 6.28 -27.82 -7.28
N ALA A 123 6.55 -28.26 -6.05
CA ALA A 123 5.53 -28.35 -5.02
C ALA A 123 4.92 -26.96 -4.76
N PRO A 124 3.59 -26.87 -4.51
CA PRO A 124 2.97 -25.60 -4.18
C PRO A 124 3.62 -25.02 -2.92
N PRO A 125 3.85 -23.71 -2.86
CA PRO A 125 4.51 -23.07 -1.72
C PRO A 125 3.66 -23.30 -0.46
N HIS A 126 4.28 -23.64 0.67
CA HIS A 126 3.56 -23.86 1.92
C HIS A 126 2.90 -22.56 2.42
N THR A 127 1.63 -22.64 2.82
CA THR A 127 0.98 -21.61 3.65
C THR A 127 1.55 -21.65 5.07
N PHE A 128 1.22 -20.65 5.89
CA PHE A 128 1.59 -20.67 7.31
C PHE A 128 1.17 -21.99 8.00
N GLU A 129 -0.10 -22.37 7.87
CA GLU A 129 -0.64 -23.60 8.49
C GLU A 129 0.05 -24.86 7.98
N SER A 130 0.17 -25.01 6.65
CA SER A 130 0.84 -26.15 6.03
C SER A 130 2.33 -26.23 6.40
N ALA A 131 3.00 -25.09 6.57
CA ALA A 131 4.40 -25.05 6.98
C ALA A 131 4.58 -25.45 8.46
N VAL A 132 3.62 -25.12 9.31
CA VAL A 132 3.61 -25.54 10.72
C VAL A 132 3.34 -27.05 10.84
N GLU A 133 2.34 -27.57 10.12
CA GLU A 133 1.98 -29.00 10.15
C GLU A 133 3.08 -29.90 9.58
N SER A 134 3.73 -29.47 8.51
CA SER A 134 4.87 -30.19 7.93
C SER A 134 6.16 -30.07 8.75
N GLY A 135 6.18 -29.25 9.81
CA GLY A 135 7.37 -28.96 10.61
C GLY A 135 8.44 -28.14 9.88
N ALA A 136 8.12 -27.59 8.70
CA ALA A 136 9.01 -26.71 7.93
C ALA A 136 9.16 -25.32 8.58
N LEU A 137 8.15 -24.87 9.32
CA LEU A 137 8.17 -23.62 10.08
C LEU A 137 8.36 -23.88 11.57
N LYS A 138 9.40 -23.28 12.13
CA LYS A 138 9.69 -23.33 13.56
C LYS A 138 8.90 -22.24 14.28
N LEU A 139 8.25 -22.55 15.40
CA LEU A 139 7.50 -21.58 16.20
C LEU A 139 8.14 -21.27 17.57
N ASP A 140 9.16 -22.05 17.95
CA ASP A 140 9.80 -22.00 19.27
C ASP A 140 11.25 -22.51 19.21
N ASN A 141 12.04 -22.29 20.28
CA ASN A 141 13.43 -22.74 20.43
C ASN A 141 14.41 -22.16 19.40
N PHE A 142 14.20 -20.91 18.96
CA PHE A 142 15.09 -20.27 18.01
C PHE A 142 16.51 -20.10 18.55
N THR A 143 17.51 -20.34 17.70
CA THR A 143 18.89 -19.98 18.01
C THR A 143 19.10 -18.48 17.85
N ASN A 144 20.14 -17.94 18.48
CA ASN A 144 20.45 -16.52 18.32
C ASN A 144 20.76 -16.16 16.86
N GLU A 145 21.39 -17.07 16.12
CA GLU A 145 21.77 -16.88 14.71
C GLU A 145 20.53 -16.86 13.79
N GLU A 146 19.54 -17.71 14.09
CA GLU A 146 18.24 -17.74 13.39
C GLU A 146 17.50 -16.41 13.58
N LEU A 147 17.36 -15.93 14.82
CA LEU A 147 16.68 -14.67 15.12
C LEU A 147 17.35 -13.48 14.44
N ILE A 148 18.68 -13.40 14.52
CA ILE A 148 19.45 -12.34 13.85
C ILE A 148 19.23 -12.39 12.33
N GLY A 149 19.28 -13.58 11.74
CA GLY A 149 19.05 -13.77 10.30
C GLY A 149 17.65 -13.33 9.87
N ILE A 150 16.62 -13.71 10.64
CA ILE A 150 15.21 -13.34 10.37
C ILE A 150 15.03 -11.81 10.47
N PHE A 151 15.58 -11.17 11.50
CA PHE A 151 15.46 -9.71 11.66
C PHE A 151 16.17 -8.94 10.54
N ASP A 152 17.37 -9.36 10.15
CA ASP A 152 18.11 -8.70 9.07
C ASP A 152 17.42 -8.90 7.71
N ALA A 153 16.82 -10.07 7.48
CA ALA A 153 16.00 -10.34 6.31
C ALA A 153 14.73 -9.48 6.28
N LEU A 154 14.05 -9.31 7.41
CA LEU A 154 12.88 -8.43 7.51
C LEU A 154 13.24 -6.95 7.27
N PHE A 155 14.40 -6.48 7.76
CA PHE A 155 14.89 -5.15 7.41
C PHE A 155 15.14 -5.00 5.92
N ALA A 156 15.77 -5.99 5.27
CA ALA A 156 15.98 -5.97 3.83
C ALA A 156 14.65 -5.95 3.05
N CYS A 157 13.67 -6.76 3.45
CA CYS A 157 12.33 -6.77 2.82
C CYS A 157 11.60 -5.44 3.01
N LEU A 158 11.68 -4.84 4.22
CA LEU A 158 11.10 -3.53 4.49
C LEU A 158 11.73 -2.44 3.61
N VAL A 159 13.06 -2.45 3.44
CA VAL A 159 13.75 -1.51 2.55
C VAL A 159 13.35 -1.74 1.11
N SER A 160 13.34 -2.98 0.63
CA SER A 160 12.92 -3.30 -0.75
C SER A 160 11.48 -2.85 -1.02
N TRP A 161 10.58 -2.93 -0.03
CA TRP A 161 9.24 -2.36 -0.16
C TRP A 161 9.29 -0.83 -0.27
N LEU A 162 10.05 -0.14 0.59
CA LEU A 162 10.20 1.32 0.56
C LEU A 162 10.88 1.87 -0.72
N GLU A 163 11.53 1.01 -1.49
CA GLU A 163 12.10 1.31 -2.82
C GLU A 163 11.10 1.11 -3.97
N GLY A 164 9.89 0.60 -3.70
CA GLY A 164 8.80 0.48 -4.68
C GLY A 164 8.44 -0.95 -5.10
N ASN A 165 9.07 -1.98 -4.52
CA ASN A 165 8.66 -3.37 -4.79
C ASN A 165 7.33 -3.70 -4.11
N SER A 166 6.56 -4.63 -4.69
CA SER A 166 5.28 -5.06 -4.12
C SER A 166 5.46 -5.71 -2.75
N MET A 167 4.64 -5.31 -1.79
CA MET A 167 4.61 -5.84 -0.43
C MET A 167 4.41 -7.36 -0.41
N ASP A 168 3.56 -7.90 -1.29
CA ASP A 168 3.29 -9.34 -1.38
C ASP A 168 4.55 -10.12 -1.79
N GLN A 169 5.36 -9.53 -2.67
CA GLN A 169 6.57 -10.13 -3.22
C GLN A 169 7.81 -9.97 -2.33
N VAL A 170 7.83 -9.01 -1.41
CA VAL A 170 8.97 -8.81 -0.49
C VAL A 170 8.63 -9.15 0.95
N LEU A 171 7.64 -8.50 1.55
CA LEU A 171 7.35 -8.61 2.98
C LEU A 171 6.57 -9.89 3.30
N PHE A 172 5.49 -10.16 2.57
CA PHE A 172 4.67 -11.36 2.82
C PHE A 172 5.28 -12.66 2.31
N THR A 173 6.50 -12.62 1.76
CA THR A 173 7.33 -13.83 1.65
C THR A 173 7.69 -14.39 3.02
N CYS A 174 7.72 -13.55 4.06
CA CYS A 174 7.92 -13.99 5.44
C CYS A 174 6.61 -14.54 6.04
N LEU A 175 6.54 -15.85 6.22
CA LEU A 175 5.37 -16.53 6.81
C LEU A 175 5.12 -16.10 8.26
N TYR A 176 6.14 -15.69 9.01
CA TYR A 176 5.95 -15.16 10.37
C TYR A 176 5.11 -13.87 10.41
N LEU A 177 5.04 -13.12 9.31
CA LEU A 177 4.17 -11.96 9.21
C LEU A 177 2.71 -12.35 8.96
N HIS A 178 2.38 -13.59 8.58
CA HIS A 178 1.01 -13.98 8.29
C HIS A 178 0.20 -14.17 9.58
N GLN A 179 0.80 -14.81 10.59
CA GLN A 179 0.18 -15.03 11.90
C GLN A 179 1.17 -14.92 13.07
N PRO A 180 1.66 -13.70 13.39
CA PRO A 180 2.57 -13.47 14.50
C PRO A 180 2.09 -13.98 15.86
N SER A 181 0.78 -13.94 16.15
CA SER A 181 0.24 -14.40 17.44
C SER A 181 0.54 -15.86 17.75
N SER A 182 0.75 -16.70 16.73
CA SER A 182 1.07 -18.13 16.87
C SER A 182 2.54 -18.40 17.22
N ILE A 183 3.41 -17.38 17.18
CA ILE A 183 4.85 -17.50 17.48
C ILE A 183 5.06 -17.52 19.00
N LYS A 184 5.76 -18.53 19.52
CA LYS A 184 6.01 -18.69 20.96
C LYS A 184 7.18 -17.83 21.45
N ASP A 185 8.19 -17.63 20.60
CA ASP A 185 9.32 -16.74 20.92
C ASP A 185 8.86 -15.28 20.98
N LYS A 186 8.96 -14.68 22.18
CA LYS A 186 8.51 -13.31 22.43
C LYS A 186 9.20 -12.28 21.54
N ALA A 187 10.51 -12.43 21.33
CA ALA A 187 11.30 -11.44 20.60
C ALA A 187 10.89 -11.40 19.13
N LEU A 188 10.76 -12.58 18.50
CA LEU A 188 10.29 -12.69 17.12
C LEU A 188 8.85 -12.22 16.97
N ARG A 189 7.95 -12.66 17.87
CA ARG A 189 6.54 -12.25 17.85
C ARG A 189 6.37 -10.73 17.89
N TYR A 190 7.00 -10.07 18.85
CA TYR A 190 6.89 -8.62 19.00
C TYR A 190 7.55 -7.86 17.84
N PHE A 191 8.63 -8.38 17.27
CA PHE A 191 9.25 -7.82 16.07
C PHE A 191 8.32 -7.93 14.84
N CYS A 192 7.64 -9.07 14.67
CA CYS A 192 6.68 -9.28 13.59
C CYS A 192 5.44 -8.39 13.74
N HIS A 193 4.87 -8.24 14.95
CA HIS A 193 3.80 -7.26 15.19
C HIS A 193 4.25 -5.83 14.87
N ALA A 194 5.48 -5.46 15.26
CA ALA A 194 6.03 -4.15 14.96
C ALA A 194 6.12 -3.89 13.45
N ILE A 195 6.63 -4.83 12.65
CA ILE A 195 6.67 -4.72 11.19
C ILE A 195 5.26 -4.58 10.60
N ARG A 196 4.31 -5.43 11.00
CA ARG A 196 2.93 -5.39 10.47
C ARG A 196 2.25 -4.05 10.72
N ILE A 197 2.33 -3.55 11.95
CA ILE A 197 1.70 -2.28 12.31
C ILE A 197 2.45 -1.11 11.66
N LEU A 198 3.77 -1.20 11.57
CA LEU A 198 4.59 -0.22 10.86
C LEU A 198 4.20 -0.11 9.39
N ILE A 199 3.91 -1.22 8.71
CA ILE A 199 3.41 -1.24 7.34
C ILE A 199 2.10 -0.43 7.23
N VAL A 200 1.15 -0.66 8.14
CA VAL A 200 -0.14 0.05 8.16
C VAL A 200 0.07 1.56 8.37
N ILE A 201 0.91 1.94 9.33
CA ILE A 201 1.21 3.36 9.61
C ILE A 201 1.89 4.02 8.41
N ILE A 202 2.88 3.37 7.80
CA ILE A 202 3.58 3.89 6.62
C ILE A 202 2.59 4.07 5.46
N LYS A 203 1.69 3.10 5.22
CA LYS A 203 0.62 3.22 4.21
C LYS A 203 -0.25 4.45 4.47
N ASN A 204 -0.70 4.64 5.70
CA ASN A 204 -1.52 5.80 6.08
C ASN A 204 -0.78 7.12 5.80
N ILE A 205 0.49 7.23 6.22
CA ILE A 205 1.32 8.41 5.97
C ILE A 205 1.42 8.72 4.46
N ILE A 206 1.68 7.70 3.63
CA ILE A 206 1.83 7.86 2.19
C ILE A 206 0.50 8.29 1.54
N ILE A 207 -0.60 7.61 1.87
CA ILE A 207 -1.94 7.92 1.34
C ILE A 207 -2.33 9.36 1.66
N ILE A 208 -2.19 9.78 2.92
CA ILE A 208 -2.56 11.13 3.38
C ILE A 208 -1.73 12.21 2.68
N SER A 209 -0.46 11.91 2.40
CA SER A 209 0.46 12.87 1.81
C SER A 209 0.30 12.99 0.30
N SER A 210 -0.26 11.98 -0.37
CA SER A 210 -0.56 11.96 -1.81
C SER A 210 0.64 12.37 -2.68
N VAL A 211 1.84 11.86 -2.35
CA VAL A 211 3.12 12.19 -3.02
C VAL A 211 3.60 11.12 -4.00
N ASN A 212 2.77 10.10 -4.26
CA ASN A 212 3.06 8.98 -5.13
C ASN A 212 1.91 8.76 -6.10
N GLU A 213 2.25 8.34 -7.32
CA GLU A 213 1.32 7.73 -8.25
C GLU A 213 1.35 6.20 -8.08
N GLU A 214 0.27 5.50 -8.41
CA GLU A 214 0.17 4.04 -8.20
C GLU A 214 1.17 3.25 -9.07
N GLU A 215 1.61 3.83 -10.20
CA GLU A 215 2.66 3.25 -11.05
C GLU A 215 4.03 3.19 -10.34
N ASP A 216 4.32 4.17 -9.47
CA ASP A 216 5.60 4.31 -8.77
C ASP A 216 5.69 3.46 -7.49
N PHE A 217 4.57 3.24 -6.81
CA PHE A 217 4.56 2.58 -5.51
C PHE A 217 3.25 1.82 -5.26
N GLN A 218 3.34 0.49 -5.22
CA GLN A 218 2.21 -0.37 -4.96
C GLN A 218 1.87 -0.42 -3.45
N LEU A 219 0.88 0.37 -3.05
CA LEU A 219 0.37 0.43 -1.66
C LEU A 219 -0.58 -0.72 -1.31
N TYR A 220 -1.27 -1.23 -2.32
CA TYR A 220 -2.28 -2.28 -2.17
C TYR A 220 -1.69 -3.62 -2.60
N GLY A 221 -1.61 -4.52 -1.62
CA GLY A 221 -1.35 -5.93 -1.81
C GLY A 221 -2.50 -6.74 -1.20
N ASN A 222 -2.22 -7.97 -0.76
CA ASN A 222 -3.21 -8.82 -0.12
C ASN A 222 -3.59 -8.29 1.27
N SER A 223 -4.52 -7.34 1.31
CA SER A 223 -4.97 -6.64 2.53
C SER A 223 -5.55 -7.58 3.59
N SER A 224 -5.97 -8.79 3.21
CA SER A 224 -6.39 -9.84 4.15
C SER A 224 -5.27 -10.23 5.12
N LEU A 225 -4.02 -10.24 4.66
CA LEU A 225 -2.88 -10.53 5.52
C LEU A 225 -2.63 -9.42 6.53
N LEU A 226 -3.07 -8.18 6.29
CA LEU A 226 -2.99 -7.07 7.24
C LEU A 226 -4.22 -6.93 8.15
N ALA A 227 -5.08 -7.97 8.22
CA ALA A 227 -6.24 -7.97 9.09
C ALA A 227 -5.87 -7.72 10.57
N VAL A 228 -6.84 -7.20 11.32
CA VAL A 228 -6.70 -6.80 12.72
C VAL A 228 -6.25 -8.00 13.56
N GLU A 229 -5.06 -7.87 14.16
CA GLU A 229 -4.58 -8.77 15.21
C GLU A 229 -4.84 -8.18 16.60
N ASP A 230 -4.63 -8.99 17.64
CA ASP A 230 -4.82 -8.61 19.04
C ASP A 230 -3.88 -7.48 19.52
N CYS A 231 -2.79 -7.20 18.79
CA CYS A 231 -1.81 -6.19 19.18
C CYS A 231 -2.22 -4.77 18.77
N GLN A 232 -2.44 -3.90 19.77
CA GLN A 232 -2.73 -2.49 19.55
C GLN A 232 -1.47 -1.69 19.19
N PRO A 233 -1.55 -0.70 18.28
CA PRO A 233 -0.39 0.11 17.87
C PRO A 233 0.34 0.81 19.03
N THR A 234 -0.37 1.19 20.09
CA THR A 234 0.21 1.84 21.27
C THR A 234 1.01 0.88 22.16
N ALA A 235 0.73 -0.43 22.11
CA ALA A 235 1.36 -1.44 22.95
C ALA A 235 2.70 -1.96 22.39
N VAL A 236 2.91 -1.89 21.07
CA VAL A 236 4.08 -2.43 20.37
C VAL A 236 5.40 -1.99 20.99
N ALA A 237 5.55 -0.69 21.27
CA ALA A 237 6.79 -0.16 21.82
C ALA A 237 7.09 -0.71 23.23
N ALA A 238 6.06 -0.94 24.05
CA ALA A 238 6.20 -1.53 25.37
C ALA A 238 6.55 -3.03 25.28
N GLN A 239 5.94 -3.76 24.36
CA GLN A 239 6.23 -5.17 24.10
C GLN A 239 7.67 -5.37 23.62
N LEU A 240 8.13 -4.57 22.65
CA LEU A 240 9.52 -4.61 22.21
C LEU A 240 10.49 -4.35 23.37
N LYS A 241 10.17 -3.38 24.23
CA LYS A 241 10.98 -3.08 25.43
C LYS A 241 10.99 -4.23 26.43
N GLU A 242 9.86 -4.91 26.64
CA GLU A 242 9.79 -6.12 27.49
C GLU A 242 10.75 -7.20 26.98
N ALA A 243 10.71 -7.51 25.68
CA ALA A 243 11.62 -8.50 25.09
C ALA A 243 13.08 -8.06 25.16
N GLU A 244 13.38 -6.77 24.99
CA GLU A 244 14.73 -6.23 25.19
C GLU A 244 15.22 -6.47 26.62
N ASP A 245 14.41 -6.11 27.63
CA ASP A 245 14.79 -6.22 29.04
C ASP A 245 14.99 -7.69 29.46
N ASP A 246 14.13 -8.59 28.98
CA ASP A 246 14.27 -10.04 29.19
C ASP A 246 15.58 -10.58 28.58
N LEU A 247 15.91 -10.19 27.35
CA LEU A 247 17.15 -10.61 26.68
C LEU A 247 18.41 -9.99 27.31
N VAL A 248 18.34 -8.75 27.81
CA VAL A 248 19.43 -8.11 28.55
C VAL A 248 19.69 -8.79 29.89
N ARG A 249 18.65 -9.31 30.56
CA ARG A 249 18.84 -10.12 31.77
C ARG A 249 19.48 -11.46 31.41
N LEU A 250 19.03 -12.08 30.32
CA LEU A 250 19.53 -13.37 29.86
C LEU A 250 21.00 -13.30 29.40
N SER A 251 21.43 -12.18 28.84
CA SER A 251 22.83 -11.98 28.41
C SER A 251 23.81 -11.96 29.58
N LYS A 252 23.37 -11.65 30.80
CA LYS A 252 24.19 -11.74 32.02
C LYS A 252 24.42 -13.17 32.50
N THR A 253 23.56 -14.11 32.08
CA THR A 253 23.55 -15.50 32.58
C THR A 253 24.03 -16.51 31.53
N LYS A 254 23.84 -16.24 30.23
CA LYS A 254 24.24 -17.15 29.14
C LYS A 254 25.73 -17.02 28.77
N GLN A 255 26.30 -18.11 28.26
CA GLN A 255 27.69 -18.19 27.76
C GLN A 255 27.97 -17.35 26.49
N GLN A 256 26.94 -16.95 25.73
CA GLN A 256 27.07 -16.10 24.53
C GLN A 256 26.38 -14.72 24.71
N PRO A 257 26.98 -13.81 25.49
CA PRO A 257 26.40 -12.49 25.74
C PRO A 257 26.33 -11.64 24.46
N GLU A 258 27.34 -11.74 23.59
CA GLU A 258 27.43 -10.87 22.42
C GLU A 258 26.35 -11.16 21.35
N SER A 259 26.04 -12.43 21.08
CA SER A 259 24.98 -12.81 20.13
C SER A 259 23.60 -12.46 20.67
N THR A 260 23.40 -12.58 21.98
CA THR A 260 22.16 -12.14 22.64
C THR A 260 22.01 -10.61 22.54
N MET A 261 23.09 -9.85 22.76
CA MET A 261 23.08 -8.40 22.60
C MET A 261 22.86 -7.96 21.14
N ALA A 262 23.31 -8.73 20.15
CA ALA A 262 23.03 -8.45 18.75
C ALA A 262 21.53 -8.45 18.42
N ILE A 263 20.75 -9.33 19.07
CA ILE A 263 19.27 -9.36 18.98
C ILE A 263 18.69 -8.11 19.66
N VAL A 264 19.19 -7.76 20.85
CA VAL A 264 18.75 -6.57 21.60
C VAL A 264 18.96 -5.29 20.79
N HIS A 265 20.10 -5.14 20.09
CA HIS A 265 20.35 -3.95 19.26
C HIS A 265 19.32 -3.81 18.13
N ARG A 266 18.89 -4.91 17.51
CA ARG A 266 17.88 -4.94 16.44
C ARG A 266 16.48 -4.62 16.97
N LEU A 267 16.11 -5.20 18.12
CA LEU A 267 14.85 -4.88 18.80
C LEU A 267 14.79 -3.41 19.21
N ARG A 268 15.87 -2.88 19.82
CA ARG A 268 15.98 -1.47 20.18
C ARG A 268 15.83 -0.55 18.98
N PHE A 269 16.50 -0.90 17.87
CA PHE A 269 16.40 -0.11 16.65
C PHE A 269 14.96 -0.12 16.15
N MET A 270 14.33 -1.30 16.05
CA MET A 270 12.94 -1.42 15.64
C MET A 270 12.01 -0.62 16.55
N ARG A 271 12.21 -0.66 17.88
CA ARG A 271 11.39 0.10 18.83
C ARG A 271 11.51 1.60 18.61
N HIS A 272 12.72 2.14 18.52
CA HIS A 272 12.93 3.58 18.30
C HIS A 272 12.47 4.03 16.91
N PHE A 273 12.71 3.22 15.88
CA PHE A 273 12.24 3.49 14.53
C PHE A 273 10.71 3.50 14.47
N TYR A 274 10.07 2.46 15.01
CA TYR A 274 8.61 2.34 15.13
C TYR A 274 8.01 3.54 15.87
N GLN A 275 8.53 3.88 17.05
CA GLN A 275 8.07 5.03 17.83
C GLN A 275 8.18 6.35 17.05
N SER A 276 9.24 6.53 16.26
CA SER A 276 9.41 7.71 15.42
C SER A 276 8.33 7.80 14.35
N ILE A 277 8.08 6.71 13.62
CA ILE A 277 7.08 6.66 12.55
C ILE A 277 5.65 6.79 13.10
N PHE A 278 5.35 6.12 14.22
CA PHE A 278 4.08 6.25 14.92
C PHE A 278 3.80 7.69 15.37
N LEU A 279 4.81 8.39 15.91
CA LEU A 279 4.66 9.80 16.29
C LEU A 279 4.52 10.73 15.09
N PHE A 280 5.15 10.43 13.95
CA PHE A 280 4.92 11.20 12.72
C PHE A 280 3.45 11.14 12.28
N ASP A 281 2.86 9.95 12.24
CA ASP A 281 1.44 9.78 11.90
C ASP A 281 0.52 10.58 12.84
N PHE A 282 0.78 10.50 14.15
CA PHE A 282 0.06 11.28 15.15
C PHE A 282 0.20 12.80 14.96
N VAL A 283 1.42 13.29 14.71
CA VAL A 283 1.71 14.71 14.48
C VAL A 283 1.04 15.21 13.21
N MET A 284 1.06 14.41 12.13
CA MET A 284 0.42 14.72 10.86
C MET A 284 -1.10 14.81 10.96
N ALA A 285 -1.73 13.98 11.81
CA ALA A 285 -3.16 14.04 12.09
C ALA A 285 -3.57 15.22 12.98
N SER A 286 -2.61 15.79 13.73
CA SER A 286 -2.83 16.87 14.69
C SER A 286 -2.04 18.13 14.30
N ALA A 287 -0.99 18.47 15.05
CA ALA A 287 -0.08 19.57 14.77
C ALA A 287 1.32 19.27 15.33
N PRO A 288 2.40 19.83 14.73
CA PRO A 288 3.77 19.62 15.19
C PRO A 288 4.06 20.44 16.44
N GLN A 289 3.72 19.87 17.61
CA GLN A 289 4.09 20.44 18.91
C GLN A 289 5.56 20.16 19.25
N GLU A 290 6.20 21.10 19.96
CA GLU A 290 7.63 21.02 20.28
C GLU A 290 8.00 19.75 21.08
N SER A 291 7.16 19.33 22.03
CA SER A 291 7.35 18.08 22.80
C SER A 291 7.44 16.85 21.89
N ASN A 292 6.48 16.69 20.98
CA ASN A 292 6.39 15.56 20.07
C ASN A 292 7.57 15.56 19.09
N MET A 293 7.93 16.73 18.56
CA MET A 293 9.08 16.86 17.66
C MET A 293 10.40 16.53 18.37
N ASN A 294 10.57 16.95 19.63
CA ASN A 294 11.75 16.61 20.42
C ASN A 294 11.84 15.10 20.69
N GLU A 295 10.70 14.45 20.95
CA GLU A 295 10.66 13.00 21.14
C GLU A 295 10.96 12.22 19.85
N ILE A 296 10.42 12.67 18.71
CA ILE A 296 10.78 12.14 17.39
C ILE A 296 12.29 12.25 17.17
N TYR A 297 12.88 13.43 17.37
CA TYR A 297 14.33 13.62 17.21
C TYR A 297 15.15 12.72 18.14
N LYS A 298 14.71 12.54 19.39
CA LYS A 298 15.35 11.65 20.36
C LYS A 298 15.34 10.20 19.89
N ASN A 299 14.20 9.70 19.41
CA ASN A 299 14.07 8.34 18.90
C ASN A 299 14.87 8.12 17.61
N LEU A 300 14.88 9.10 16.70
CA LEU A 300 15.71 9.04 15.49
C LEU A 300 17.21 9.02 15.83
N ASN A 301 17.66 9.81 16.82
CA ASN A 301 19.05 9.78 17.29
C ASN A 301 19.42 8.43 17.91
N ALA A 302 18.56 7.88 18.78
CA ALA A 302 18.77 6.57 19.37
C ALA A 302 18.84 5.45 18.31
N SER A 303 18.04 5.57 17.23
CA SER A 303 18.09 4.65 16.09
C SER A 303 19.45 4.71 15.37
N LEU A 304 20.00 5.92 15.14
CA LEU A 304 21.32 6.09 14.51
C LEU A 304 22.46 5.50 15.36
N GLU A 305 22.39 5.63 16.69
CA GLU A 305 23.42 5.07 17.60
C GLU A 305 23.48 3.53 17.53
N LEU A 306 22.38 2.87 17.19
CA LEU A 306 22.28 1.41 17.12
C LEU A 306 22.77 0.84 15.79
N ILE A 307 22.69 1.59 14.69
CA ILE A 307 23.07 1.12 13.35
C ILE A 307 24.52 0.58 13.31
N PRO A 308 25.55 1.27 13.84
CA PRO A 308 26.91 0.75 13.87
C PRO A 308 27.04 -0.57 14.64
N GLN A 309 26.23 -0.75 15.69
CA GLN A 309 26.24 -1.97 16.52
C GLN A 309 25.58 -3.15 15.77
N ILE A 310 24.52 -2.87 15.00
CA ILE A 310 23.88 -3.86 14.12
C ILE A 310 24.85 -4.25 13.00
N LYS A 311 25.50 -3.28 12.34
CA LYS A 311 26.48 -3.53 11.26
C LYS A 311 27.61 -4.47 11.69
N ARG A 312 28.15 -4.29 12.90
CA ARG A 312 29.21 -5.16 13.46
C ARG A 312 28.76 -6.59 13.80
N SER A 313 27.45 -6.84 13.81
CA SER A 313 26.87 -8.12 14.20
C SER A 313 26.01 -8.75 13.11
N ILE A 314 26.14 -8.32 11.84
CA ILE A 314 25.43 -8.92 10.71
C ILE A 314 25.88 -10.38 10.51
N GLU A 315 27.19 -10.63 10.56
CA GLU A 315 27.79 -11.95 10.32
C GLU A 315 27.38 -13.01 11.36
N LYS A 316 26.85 -12.58 12.51
CA LYS A 316 26.36 -13.46 13.59
C LYS A 316 24.99 -14.08 13.28
N GLY A 317 24.31 -13.66 12.22
CA GLY A 317 23.07 -14.28 11.76
C GLY A 317 23.29 -15.27 10.64
N ILE A 318 22.29 -16.11 10.39
CA ILE A 318 22.26 -16.98 9.20
C ILE A 318 22.29 -16.09 7.95
N GLN A 319 23.33 -16.21 7.12
CA GLN A 319 23.51 -15.41 5.91
C GLN A 319 22.69 -15.95 4.74
N PRO A 320 22.26 -15.08 3.79
CA PRO A 320 21.58 -15.53 2.59
C PRO A 320 22.50 -16.41 1.75
N ILE A 321 21.91 -17.34 1.00
CA ILE A 321 22.63 -18.18 0.04
C ILE A 321 23.20 -17.27 -1.08
N PRO A 322 24.49 -17.40 -1.45
CA PRO A 322 25.08 -16.61 -2.53
C PRO A 322 24.29 -16.75 -3.84
N ASN A 323 24.09 -15.63 -4.55
CA ASN A 323 23.31 -15.53 -5.80
C ASN A 323 21.83 -15.95 -5.70
N SER A 324 21.26 -15.98 -4.50
CA SER A 324 19.82 -16.12 -4.34
C SER A 324 19.13 -14.75 -4.32
N ASP A 325 18.01 -14.62 -5.02
CA ASP A 325 17.18 -13.42 -5.01
C ASP A 325 16.26 -13.33 -3.77
N SER A 326 16.33 -14.31 -2.87
CA SER A 326 15.52 -14.40 -1.65
C SER A 326 16.32 -14.26 -0.35
N PRO A 327 15.68 -13.88 0.78
CA PRO A 327 16.39 -13.48 2.00
C PRO A 327 17.03 -14.67 2.72
N ASN A 328 16.33 -15.81 2.67
CA ASN A 328 16.65 -17.18 3.11
C ASN A 328 17.08 -17.46 4.56
N PRO A 329 16.49 -16.84 5.60
CA PRO A 329 16.26 -17.52 6.88
C PRO A 329 15.03 -18.44 6.82
N ILE A 330 14.92 -19.36 7.79
CA ILE A 330 13.73 -20.21 7.99
C ILE A 330 12.47 -19.34 8.02
N GLY A 331 11.41 -19.75 7.33
CA GLY A 331 10.12 -19.06 7.31
C GLY A 331 9.92 -18.06 6.18
N PHE A 332 10.91 -17.87 5.30
CA PHE A 332 10.74 -17.12 4.05
C PHE A 332 10.40 -18.07 2.90
N SER A 333 9.25 -17.85 2.27
CA SER A 333 8.76 -18.56 1.09
C SER A 333 8.61 -17.56 -0.07
N PRO A 334 9.58 -17.49 -1.00
CA PRO A 334 9.58 -16.50 -2.07
C PRO A 334 8.35 -16.58 -2.97
N ARG A 335 7.80 -17.78 -3.14
CA ARG A 335 6.70 -18.09 -4.08
C ARG A 335 5.31 -18.00 -3.47
N ILE A 336 5.18 -17.64 -2.19
CA ILE A 336 3.86 -17.62 -1.53
C ILE A 336 2.86 -16.68 -2.23
N HIS A 337 3.36 -15.61 -2.85
CA HIS A 337 2.56 -14.67 -3.63
C HIS A 337 1.99 -15.26 -4.93
N ASP A 338 2.49 -16.40 -5.41
CA ASP A 338 1.92 -17.11 -6.57
C ASP A 338 0.45 -17.49 -6.33
N ARG A 339 0.05 -17.66 -5.06
CA ARG A 339 -1.33 -17.96 -4.63
C ARG A 339 -2.24 -16.74 -4.60
N SER A 340 -1.66 -15.53 -4.56
CA SER A 340 -2.38 -14.26 -4.48
C SER A 340 -1.80 -13.31 -5.51
N GLN A 341 -2.24 -13.47 -6.75
CA GLN A 341 -1.70 -12.70 -7.87
C GLN A 341 -2.28 -11.28 -7.86
N PRO A 342 -1.45 -10.23 -7.77
CA PRO A 342 -1.91 -8.88 -8.02
C PRO A 342 -2.32 -8.75 -9.51
N PRO A 343 -3.24 -7.83 -9.85
CA PRO A 343 -3.62 -7.54 -11.24
C PRO A 343 -2.52 -6.72 -11.94
N THR A 344 -1.30 -7.23 -11.95
CA THR A 344 -0.11 -6.57 -12.49
C THR A 344 0.80 -7.59 -13.13
N PHE A 345 1.58 -7.18 -14.12
CA PHE A 345 2.54 -8.07 -14.78
C PHE A 345 3.56 -8.66 -13.80
N PRO A 346 4.01 -9.91 -14.03
CA PRO A 346 5.08 -10.53 -13.24
C PRO A 346 6.32 -9.63 -13.19
N ARG A 347 6.72 -9.22 -11.98
CA ARG A 347 7.96 -8.47 -11.74
C ARG A 347 9.00 -9.38 -11.09
N ASN A 348 10.20 -9.42 -11.67
CA ASN A 348 11.36 -10.05 -11.03
C ASN A 348 11.87 -9.15 -9.90
N VAL A 349 11.46 -9.46 -8.67
CA VAL A 349 11.87 -8.70 -7.50
C VAL A 349 13.18 -9.26 -6.95
N LYS A 350 14.19 -8.40 -6.87
CA LYS A 350 15.46 -8.70 -6.20
C LYS A 350 15.49 -8.04 -4.84
N ILE A 351 15.58 -8.84 -3.78
CA ILE A 351 15.68 -8.32 -2.42
C ILE A 351 17.07 -7.73 -2.22
N ARG A 352 17.10 -6.55 -1.59
CA ARG A 352 18.34 -5.80 -1.35
C ARG A 352 19.24 -6.55 -0.38
N ASP A 353 20.55 -6.42 -0.54
CA ASP A 353 21.51 -7.02 0.40
C ASP A 353 21.42 -6.37 1.79
N ARG A 354 21.76 -7.14 2.84
CA ARG A 354 21.63 -6.70 4.24
C ARG A 354 22.47 -5.46 4.56
N PRO A 355 23.77 -5.38 4.20
CA PRO A 355 24.57 -4.18 4.45
C PRO A 355 24.02 -2.92 3.78
N SER A 356 23.63 -3.00 2.50
CA SER A 356 23.04 -1.87 1.78
C SER A 356 21.66 -1.50 2.29
N SER A 357 20.91 -2.45 2.84
CA SER A 357 19.63 -2.19 3.50
C SER A 357 19.82 -1.38 4.78
N LEU A 358 20.84 -1.71 5.59
CA LEU A 358 21.17 -0.92 6.79
C LEU A 358 21.69 0.47 6.45
N LEU A 359 22.47 0.62 5.36
CA LEU A 359 22.86 1.94 4.85
C LEU A 359 21.64 2.75 4.42
N PHE A 360 20.70 2.15 3.70
CA PHE A 360 19.46 2.82 3.31
C PHE A 360 18.65 3.27 4.54
N LEU A 361 18.54 2.43 5.58
CA LEU A 361 17.86 2.78 6.83
C LEU A 361 18.56 3.93 7.56
N GLU A 362 19.90 3.95 7.58
CA GLU A 362 20.69 5.07 8.13
C GLU A 362 20.40 6.38 7.40
N ASP A 363 20.47 6.36 6.07
CA ASP A 363 20.17 7.52 5.23
C ASP A 363 18.71 7.95 5.40
N LEU A 364 17.78 6.99 5.53
CA LEU A 364 16.37 7.28 5.79
C LEU A 364 16.20 8.02 7.10
N VAL A 365 16.82 7.57 8.18
CA VAL A 365 16.75 8.25 9.48
C VAL A 365 17.35 9.65 9.40
N HIS A 366 18.46 9.84 8.66
CA HIS A 366 19.00 11.18 8.38
C HIS A 366 18.03 12.07 7.60
N ARG A 367 17.38 11.54 6.56
CA ARG A 367 16.35 12.25 5.78
C ARG A 367 15.16 12.64 6.64
N LEU A 368 14.65 11.75 7.49
CA LEU A 368 13.54 12.03 8.42
C LEU A 368 13.92 13.14 9.43
N LYS A 369 15.15 13.11 9.96
CA LYS A 369 15.67 14.20 10.82
C LYS A 369 15.78 15.53 10.07
N TYR A 370 16.14 15.50 8.79
CA TYR A 370 16.18 16.71 7.98
C TYR A 370 14.76 17.22 7.71
N ALA A 371 13.81 16.35 7.35
CA ALA A 371 12.41 16.68 7.12
C ALA A 371 11.78 17.43 8.31
N CYS A 372 12.09 17.02 9.55
CA CYS A 372 11.62 17.71 10.76
C CYS A 372 11.99 19.20 10.83
N LYS A 373 12.96 19.70 10.04
CA LYS A 373 13.30 21.12 10.00
C LYS A 373 12.28 21.98 9.23
N ILE A 374 11.38 21.39 8.46
CA ILE A 374 10.36 22.11 7.67
C ILE A 374 9.47 22.98 8.56
N ILE A 375 9.22 22.56 9.80
CA ILE A 375 8.40 23.28 10.80
C ILE A 375 8.97 24.67 11.15
N ARG A 376 10.21 24.95 10.79
CA ARG A 376 10.87 26.24 11.06
C ARG A 376 10.66 27.25 9.93
N MET A 377 10.13 26.82 8.78
CA MET A 377 9.89 27.69 7.64
C MET A 377 8.64 28.53 7.91
N ARG A 378 8.75 29.85 7.74
CA ARG A 378 7.67 30.80 8.05
C ARG A 378 7.00 31.41 6.83
N ASP A 379 7.59 31.21 5.66
CA ASP A 379 7.13 31.77 4.39
C ASP A 379 7.23 30.72 3.28
N TYR A 380 6.41 30.91 2.25
CA TYR A 380 6.30 30.01 1.11
C TYR A 380 7.62 29.88 0.33
N TYR A 381 8.39 30.96 0.17
CA TYR A 381 9.63 30.91 -0.60
C TYR A 381 10.69 30.03 0.10
N SER A 382 10.87 30.19 1.41
CA SER A 382 11.76 29.35 2.22
C SER A 382 11.28 27.90 2.25
N ALA A 383 9.97 27.66 2.40
CA ALA A 383 9.40 26.32 2.34
C ALA A 383 9.64 25.67 0.96
N LEU A 384 9.34 26.36 -0.14
CA LEU A 384 9.55 25.84 -1.49
C LEU A 384 11.02 25.49 -1.75
N ASN A 385 11.95 26.37 -1.36
CA ASN A 385 13.38 26.08 -1.49
C ASN A 385 13.80 24.86 -0.64
N PHE A 386 13.22 24.71 0.56
CA PHE A 386 13.44 23.54 1.39
C PHE A 386 12.96 22.26 0.68
N PHE A 387 11.77 22.26 0.08
CA PHE A 387 11.25 21.13 -0.69
C PHE A 387 12.13 20.79 -1.90
N ILE A 388 12.62 21.80 -2.63
CA ILE A 388 13.54 21.62 -3.76
C ILE A 388 14.86 21.00 -3.29
N GLU A 389 15.44 21.52 -2.21
CA GLU A 389 16.70 21.01 -1.66
C GLU A 389 16.54 19.59 -1.09
N PHE A 390 15.41 19.31 -0.43
CA PHE A 390 15.08 17.99 0.08
C PHE A 390 14.93 16.98 -1.05
N SER A 391 14.21 17.33 -2.13
CA SER A 391 13.98 16.44 -3.27
C SER A 391 15.27 16.05 -3.99
N LYS A 392 16.24 16.96 -4.06
CA LYS A 392 17.59 16.66 -4.58
C LYS A 392 18.33 15.61 -3.75
N LYS A 393 17.99 15.48 -2.45
CA LYS A 393 18.65 14.58 -1.48
C LYS A 393 17.83 13.34 -1.13
N SER A 394 16.52 13.34 -1.37
CA SER A 394 15.59 12.32 -0.86
C SER A 394 15.72 10.96 -1.55
N GLY A 395 16.28 10.92 -2.76
CA GLY A 395 16.31 9.72 -3.59
C GLY A 395 14.90 9.20 -3.87
N GLN A 396 14.78 7.89 -4.08
CA GLN A 396 13.53 7.20 -4.44
C GLN A 396 12.59 6.93 -3.24
N CYS A 397 12.96 7.27 -2.01
CA CYS A 397 12.19 6.87 -0.82
C CYS A 397 10.89 7.69 -0.63
N VAL A 398 9.75 7.06 -0.97
CA VAL A 398 8.39 7.64 -0.86
C VAL A 398 8.05 8.06 0.56
N LEU A 399 8.40 7.26 1.57
CA LEU A 399 8.11 7.56 2.98
C LEU A 399 8.71 8.90 3.42
N SER A 400 9.98 9.16 3.09
CA SER A 400 10.65 10.39 3.51
C SER A 400 10.02 11.65 2.90
N ARG A 401 9.56 11.56 1.64
CA ARG A 401 8.81 12.63 0.95
C ARG A 401 7.44 12.83 1.56
N SER A 402 6.77 11.73 1.89
CA SER A 402 5.44 11.74 2.54
C SER A 402 5.51 12.41 3.91
N VAL A 403 6.49 12.05 4.74
CA VAL A 403 6.70 12.71 6.04
C VAL A 403 6.97 14.20 5.89
N LEU A 404 7.80 14.62 4.93
CA LEU A 404 8.03 16.04 4.68
C LEU A 404 6.72 16.77 4.32
N GLN A 405 5.97 16.22 3.37
CA GLN A 405 4.71 16.78 2.92
C GLN A 405 3.70 16.86 4.07
N GLY A 406 3.52 15.77 4.80
CA GLY A 406 2.60 15.69 5.94
C GLY A 406 2.94 16.61 7.11
N LEU A 407 4.22 16.84 7.38
CA LEU A 407 4.64 17.80 8.39
C LEU A 407 4.36 19.25 7.98
N PHE A 408 4.40 19.54 6.68
CA PHE A 408 4.10 20.88 6.15
C PHE A 408 2.59 21.09 6.00
N ILE A 409 1.90 20.22 5.28
CA ILE A 409 0.44 20.23 5.07
C ILE A 409 -0.14 19.01 5.79
N SER A 410 -0.81 19.25 6.91
CA SER A 410 -1.50 18.22 7.68
C SER A 410 -2.72 17.67 6.91
N ASN A 411 -3.23 16.51 7.34
CA ASN A 411 -4.46 15.89 6.83
C ASN A 411 -5.66 16.86 6.77
N ARG A 412 -5.68 17.91 7.60
CA ARG A 412 -6.73 18.94 7.61
C ARG A 412 -6.59 19.99 6.49
N ARG A 413 -5.63 19.84 5.57
CA ARG A 413 -5.22 20.86 4.59
C ARG A 413 -4.84 22.18 5.24
N LEU A 414 -4.23 22.11 6.41
CA LEU A 414 -3.69 23.24 7.17
C LEU A 414 -2.16 23.16 7.19
N VAL A 415 -1.50 24.29 7.00
CA VAL A 415 -0.06 24.44 7.16
C VAL A 415 0.27 24.27 8.64
N PHE A 416 1.17 23.33 8.94
CA PHE A 416 1.52 22.90 10.30
C PHE A 416 0.30 22.55 11.17
N GLY A 417 -0.79 22.07 10.56
CA GLY A 417 -2.01 21.67 11.26
C GLY A 417 -2.82 22.80 11.90
N THR A 418 -2.39 24.06 11.75
CA THR A 418 -3.00 25.20 12.47
C THR A 418 -3.29 26.40 11.58
N ILE A 419 -2.53 26.62 10.51
CA ILE A 419 -2.64 27.81 9.66
C ILE A 419 -3.36 27.46 8.35
N PRO A 420 -4.46 28.14 7.98
CA PRO A 420 -5.06 27.98 6.65
C PRO A 420 -4.05 28.29 5.54
N ILE A 421 -4.04 27.49 4.47
CA ILE A 421 -3.10 27.68 3.34
C ILE A 421 -3.21 29.10 2.78
N LYS A 422 -4.43 29.62 2.65
CA LYS A 422 -4.69 31.02 2.24
C LYS A 422 -3.92 32.00 3.12
N ASP A 423 -4.04 31.90 4.43
CA ASP A 423 -3.42 32.84 5.38
C ASP A 423 -1.89 32.76 5.32
N PHE A 424 -1.35 31.54 5.18
CA PHE A 424 0.09 31.32 5.01
C PHE A 424 0.62 31.97 3.72
N LEU A 425 -0.10 31.84 2.61
CA LEU A 425 0.24 32.48 1.34
C LEU A 425 0.12 34.02 1.44
N TRP A 426 -0.91 34.50 2.14
CA TRP A 426 -1.10 35.93 2.41
C TRP A 426 0.09 36.54 3.15
N ASP A 427 0.50 35.91 4.24
CA ASP A 427 1.66 36.36 5.02
C ASP A 427 2.96 36.26 4.20
N SER A 428 3.07 35.24 3.34
CA SER A 428 4.22 35.09 2.44
C SER A 428 4.31 36.21 1.40
N VAL A 429 3.20 36.57 0.75
CA VAL A 429 3.16 37.69 -0.21
C VAL A 429 3.46 39.02 0.51
N ARG A 430 2.86 39.24 1.69
CA ARG A 430 3.15 40.42 2.51
C ARG A 430 4.64 40.52 2.85
N ALA A 431 5.26 39.43 3.26
CA ALA A 431 6.69 39.38 3.56
C ALA A 431 7.57 39.61 2.33
N PHE A 432 7.14 39.13 1.15
CA PHE A 432 7.93 39.22 -0.08
C PHE A 432 7.93 40.62 -0.72
N ASN A 433 6.77 41.23 -0.94
CA ASN A 433 6.67 42.50 -1.66
C ASN A 433 5.83 43.59 -0.95
N SER A 434 5.32 43.32 0.26
CA SER A 434 4.57 44.27 1.10
C SER A 434 3.57 45.13 0.30
N PRO A 435 2.68 44.50 -0.49
CA PRO A 435 1.87 45.22 -1.43
C PRO A 435 0.84 46.06 -0.66
N PRO A 436 0.53 47.30 -1.12
CA PRO A 436 -0.31 48.24 -0.38
C PRO A 436 -1.67 47.65 0.04
N ILE A 437 -2.24 46.76 -0.76
CA ILE A 437 -3.52 46.11 -0.50
C ILE A 437 -3.51 45.11 0.67
N LEU A 438 -2.34 44.58 1.06
CA LEU A 438 -2.21 43.65 2.20
C LEU A 438 -1.74 44.36 3.48
N ASN A 439 -1.58 45.70 3.43
CA ASN A 439 -1.20 46.51 4.58
C ASN A 439 -2.46 47.01 5.31
N PRO A 440 -2.69 46.61 6.58
CA PRO A 440 -3.90 46.93 7.34
C PRO A 440 -4.14 48.45 7.53
N LYS A 441 -3.13 49.29 7.30
CA LYS A 441 -3.22 50.75 7.41
C LYS A 441 -3.52 51.45 6.09
N HIS A 442 -3.56 50.73 4.96
CA HIS A 442 -3.73 51.32 3.65
C HIS A 442 -5.22 51.41 3.25
N PRO A 443 -5.70 52.56 2.74
CA PRO A 443 -7.11 52.76 2.43
C PRO A 443 -7.67 51.83 1.35
N LEU A 444 -6.80 51.25 0.50
CA LEU A 444 -7.20 50.29 -0.55
C LEU A 444 -7.82 49.00 0.02
N ILE A 445 -7.60 48.65 1.29
CA ILE A 445 -8.26 47.49 1.91
C ILE A 445 -9.77 47.64 1.95
N ALA A 446 -10.29 48.86 2.05
CA ALA A 446 -11.72 49.13 2.13
C ALA A 446 -12.44 49.01 0.77
N ASP A 447 -11.71 48.84 -0.34
CA ASP A 447 -12.31 48.67 -1.66
C ASP A 447 -12.83 47.24 -1.86
N LEU A 448 -14.16 47.12 -1.90
CA LEU A 448 -14.87 45.85 -2.02
C LEU A 448 -14.51 45.08 -3.31
N LYS A 449 -14.23 45.77 -4.43
CA LYS A 449 -13.89 45.11 -5.70
C LYS A 449 -12.52 44.48 -5.64
N ILE A 450 -11.56 45.14 -5.00
CA ILE A 450 -10.20 44.63 -4.88
C ILE A 450 -10.17 43.40 -3.95
N GLN A 451 -10.93 43.43 -2.86
CA GLN A 451 -11.09 42.27 -1.98
C GLN A 451 -11.69 41.08 -2.73
N MET A 452 -12.74 41.29 -3.55
CA MET A 452 -13.31 40.22 -4.39
C MET A 452 -12.28 39.60 -5.34
N TYR A 453 -11.45 40.39 -6.01
CA TYR A 453 -10.43 39.86 -6.92
C TYR A 453 -9.33 39.10 -6.19
N LEU A 454 -8.92 39.55 -5.00
CA LEU A 454 -7.95 38.83 -4.18
C LEU A 454 -8.53 37.51 -3.67
N ASP A 455 -9.75 37.52 -3.16
CA ASP A 455 -10.43 36.30 -2.73
C ASP A 455 -10.58 35.32 -3.89
N THR A 456 -10.92 35.81 -5.09
CA THR A 456 -11.00 34.97 -6.30
C THR A 456 -9.64 34.38 -6.66
N PHE A 457 -8.59 35.19 -6.73
CA PHE A 457 -7.23 34.74 -7.05
C PHE A 457 -6.74 33.62 -6.11
N PHE A 458 -7.03 33.75 -4.81
CA PHE A 458 -6.63 32.75 -3.82
C PHE A 458 -7.61 31.58 -3.67
N SER A 459 -8.88 31.72 -4.06
CA SER A 459 -9.83 30.61 -4.10
C SER A 459 -9.48 29.56 -5.16
N VAL A 460 -8.78 29.95 -6.22
CA VAL A 460 -8.30 29.05 -7.28
C VAL A 460 -7.10 28.22 -6.82
N LEU A 461 -6.43 28.60 -5.73
CA LEU A 461 -5.26 27.91 -5.16
C LEU A 461 -5.63 26.81 -4.13
N HIS A 462 -6.91 26.47 -4.01
CA HIS A 462 -7.46 25.66 -2.92
C HIS A 462 -7.70 24.18 -3.24
#